data_AF-A0A9R0R7R9-F1
#
_entry.id   AF-A0A9R0R7R9-F1
#
_cell.length_a   1.000
_cell.length_b   1.000
_cell.length_c   1.000
_cell.angle_alpha   90.00
_cell.angle_beta   90.00
_cell.angle_gamma   90.00
#
_symmetry.space_group_name_H-M   'P 1'
#
loop_
_entity.id
_entity.type
_entity.pdbx_description
1 polymer ?
#
loop_
_entity_poly.entity_id
_entity_poly.type
_entity_poly.pdbx_seq_one_letter_code
_entity_poly.pdbx_strand_id
1 'polypeptide(L)'
;MIGEMDAHSVAGYFRNKSILITGSTGFLGKVLVEKILRVQPDVKKLFLLIRAPDVESAKIRIQTEVTGREIFRVLKENHGAGFDNFIEEKICPLVGNIMKENFGLDNSQLKEFSKDIDIIINGAATTNFFERYDVFIACRVFTYSLQFSNE
;
A
#
# COMPACT_ATOMS: atom_id res chain seq x y z
N MET A 1 29.48 -7.03 -9.25
CA MET A 1 28.88 -8.22 -8.61
C MET A 1 27.56 -7.78 -8.00
N ILE A 2 26.45 -8.07 -8.67
CA ILE A 2 25.12 -8.01 -8.07
C ILE A 2 25.04 -9.31 -7.26
N GLY A 3 25.16 -9.22 -5.93
CA GLY A 3 25.03 -10.38 -5.06
C GLY A 3 23.67 -11.04 -5.29
N GLU A 4 23.61 -12.38 -5.23
CA GLU A 4 22.33 -13.09 -5.30
C GLU A 4 21.38 -12.50 -4.27
N MET A 5 20.28 -11.94 -4.76
CA MET A 5 19.27 -11.33 -3.91
C MET A 5 18.41 -12.45 -3.33
N ASP A 6 18.78 -12.94 -2.15
CA ASP A 6 18.06 -14.02 -1.48
C ASP A 6 16.72 -13.51 -0.88
N ALA A 7 15.72 -14.38 -0.79
CA ALA A 7 14.39 -13.99 -0.29
C ALA A 7 14.39 -13.49 1.16
N HIS A 8 15.33 -13.95 1.99
CA HIS A 8 15.48 -13.51 3.39
C HIS A 8 16.06 -12.10 3.48
N SER A 9 16.99 -11.73 2.62
CA SER A 9 17.56 -10.39 2.51
C SER A 9 16.49 -9.37 2.11
N VAL A 10 15.63 -9.74 1.16
CA VAL A 10 14.48 -8.92 0.74
C VAL A 10 13.50 -8.74 1.88
N ALA A 11 13.12 -9.83 2.56
CA ALA A 11 12.23 -9.75 3.72
C ALA A 11 12.86 -8.91 4.85
N GLY A 12 14.16 -9.08 5.10
CA GLY A 12 14.93 -8.34 6.10
C GLY A 12 14.98 -6.84 5.83
N TYR A 13 15.00 -6.43 4.56
CA TYR A 13 14.98 -5.02 4.17
C TYR A 13 13.71 -4.28 4.63
N PHE A 14 12.56 -4.97 4.68
CA PHE A 14 11.29 -4.39 5.12
C PHE A 14 11.15 -4.24 6.64
N ARG A 15 12.09 -4.78 7.43
CA ARG A 15 12.06 -4.68 8.90
C ARG A 15 12.13 -3.22 9.34
N ASN A 16 11.24 -2.83 10.27
CA ASN A 16 11.12 -1.49 10.82
C ASN A 16 10.87 -0.39 9.77
N LYS A 17 10.50 -0.76 8.53
CA LYS A 17 10.20 0.17 7.45
C LYS A 17 8.72 0.50 7.41
N SER A 18 8.43 1.73 7.07
CA SER A 18 7.09 2.18 6.70
C SER A 18 6.95 2.15 5.18
N ILE A 19 5.87 1.58 4.68
CA ILE A 19 5.67 1.36 3.25
C ILE A 19 4.35 1.97 2.80
N LEU A 20 4.40 2.85 1.79
CA LEU A 20 3.21 3.29 1.07
C LEU A 20 2.92 2.34 -0.08
N ILE A 21 1.72 1.79 -0.11
CA ILE A 21 1.25 0.89 -1.18
C ILE A 21 0.04 1.53 -1.85
N THR A 22 0.16 1.78 -3.16
CA THR A 22 -0.97 2.16 -4.00
C THR A 22 -1.53 0.93 -4.70
N GLY A 23 -2.85 0.90 -4.94
CA GLY A 23 -3.47 -0.22 -5.65
C GLY A 23 -3.60 -1.50 -4.81
N SER A 24 -3.54 -1.36 -3.47
CA SER A 24 -3.66 -2.47 -2.51
C SER A 24 -4.99 -3.25 -2.62
N THR A 25 -6.05 -2.62 -3.12
CA THR A 25 -7.34 -3.27 -3.37
C THR A 25 -7.35 -4.15 -4.62
N GLY A 26 -6.38 -3.97 -5.52
CA GLY A 26 -6.17 -4.77 -6.72
C GLY A 26 -5.75 -6.21 -6.40
N PHE A 27 -5.82 -7.09 -7.41
CA PHE A 27 -5.51 -8.51 -7.24
C PHE A 27 -4.10 -8.76 -6.68
N LEU A 28 -3.06 -8.19 -7.29
CA LEU A 28 -1.68 -8.33 -6.81
C LEU A 28 -1.43 -7.53 -5.52
N GLY A 29 -2.07 -6.37 -5.37
CA GLY A 29 -1.89 -5.49 -4.22
C GLY A 29 -2.22 -6.17 -2.89
N LYS A 30 -3.35 -6.87 -2.80
CA LYS A 30 -3.72 -7.58 -1.55
C LYS A 30 -2.81 -8.77 -1.25
N VAL A 31 -2.33 -9.47 -2.27
CA VAL A 31 -1.35 -10.56 -2.13
C VAL A 31 -0.04 -9.99 -1.59
N LEU A 32 0.40 -8.84 -2.09
CA LEU A 32 1.61 -8.18 -1.60
C LEU A 32 1.48 -7.76 -0.14
N VAL A 33 0.36 -7.13 0.24
CA VAL A 33 0.10 -6.73 1.64
C VAL A 33 0.15 -7.96 2.56
N GLU A 34 -0.58 -9.03 2.22
CA GLU A 34 -0.56 -10.30 2.96
C GLU A 34 0.86 -10.85 3.08
N LYS A 35 1.57 -10.91 1.95
CA LYS A 35 2.90 -11.50 1.88
C LYS A 35 3.88 -10.76 2.77
N ILE A 36 3.91 -9.42 2.71
CA ILE A 36 4.79 -8.59 3.55
C ILE A 36 4.49 -8.85 5.04
N LEU A 37 3.23 -8.76 5.45
CA LEU A 37 2.84 -8.97 6.85
C LEU A 37 3.18 -10.37 7.36
N ARG A 38 3.07 -11.39 6.50
CA ARG A 38 3.37 -12.77 6.87
C ARG A 38 4.87 -13.08 6.94
N VAL A 39 5.67 -12.56 6.01
CA VAL A 39 7.11 -12.87 5.96
C VAL A 39 7.97 -11.90 6.76
N GLN A 40 7.47 -10.70 7.02
CA GLN A 40 8.13 -9.67 7.82
C GLN A 40 7.13 -9.01 8.79
N PRO A 41 6.79 -9.68 9.90
CA PRO A 41 5.88 -9.11 10.91
C PRO A 41 6.48 -7.88 11.62
N ASP A 42 7.80 -7.68 11.57
CA ASP A 42 8.48 -6.51 12.14
C ASP A 42 8.42 -5.27 11.23
N VAL A 43 7.64 -5.30 10.15
CA VAL A 43 7.35 -4.08 9.38
C VAL A 43 6.69 -3.05 10.29
N LYS A 44 7.09 -1.78 10.17
CA LYS A 44 6.62 -0.72 11.07
C LYS A 44 5.16 -0.38 10.79
N LYS A 45 4.85 -0.02 9.54
CA LYS A 45 3.51 0.39 9.13
C LYS A 45 3.35 0.24 7.62
N LEU A 46 2.18 -0.21 7.18
CA LEU A 46 1.74 -0.21 5.79
C LEU A 46 0.69 0.88 5.60
N PHE A 47 1.04 1.93 4.88
CA PHE A 47 0.11 2.96 4.45
C PHE A 47 -0.56 2.51 3.16
N LEU A 48 -1.86 2.25 3.20
CA LEU A 48 -2.62 1.83 2.02
C LEU A 48 -3.36 3.03 1.46
N LEU A 49 -3.00 3.46 0.25
CA LEU A 49 -3.70 4.54 -0.44
C LEU A 49 -5.04 4.02 -1.00
N ILE A 50 -6.14 4.50 -0.43
CA ILE A 50 -7.50 4.07 -0.74
C ILE A 50 -8.32 5.26 -1.25
N ARG A 51 -8.96 5.05 -2.40
CA ARG A 51 -9.99 5.98 -2.90
C ARG A 51 -11.27 5.79 -2.09
N ALA A 52 -11.58 6.76 -1.23
CA ALA A 52 -12.76 6.79 -0.37
C ALA A 52 -13.15 8.25 -0.06
N PRO A 53 -14.38 8.52 0.43
CA PRO A 53 -14.77 9.87 0.88
C PRO A 53 -14.09 10.27 2.20
N ASP A 54 -13.85 9.31 3.09
CA ASP A 54 -13.29 9.51 4.42
C ASP A 54 -12.54 8.27 4.92
N VAL A 55 -11.88 8.40 6.08
CA VAL A 55 -11.03 7.36 6.68
C VAL A 55 -11.84 6.13 7.09
N GLU A 56 -13.06 6.29 7.60
CA GLU A 56 -13.90 5.17 8.02
C GLU A 56 -14.34 4.33 6.81
N SER A 57 -14.75 5.01 5.74
CA SER A 57 -15.03 4.38 4.44
C SER A 57 -13.80 3.66 3.88
N ALA A 58 -12.60 4.21 4.06
CA ALA A 58 -11.36 3.54 3.66
C ALA A 58 -11.07 2.29 4.50
N LYS A 59 -11.30 2.32 5.82
CA LYS A 59 -11.16 1.14 6.70
C LYS A 59 -12.11 0.02 6.29
N ILE A 60 -13.39 0.34 6.10
CA ILE A 60 -14.41 -0.63 5.64
C ILE A 60 -13.98 -1.26 4.31
N ARG A 61 -13.46 -0.43 3.39
CA ARG A 61 -12.99 -0.90 2.09
C ARG A 61 -11.77 -1.80 2.19
N ILE A 62 -10.79 -1.48 3.05
CA ILE A 62 -9.65 -2.36 3.34
C ILE A 62 -10.13 -3.69 3.93
N GLN A 63 -11.04 -3.64 4.90
CA GLN A 63 -11.59 -4.82 5.52
C GLN A 63 -12.30 -5.71 4.50
N THR A 64 -13.09 -5.13 3.60
CA THR A 64 -13.89 -5.88 2.63
C THR A 64 -13.06 -6.38 1.44
N GLU A 65 -12.18 -5.52 0.89
CA GLU A 65 -11.48 -5.81 -0.37
C GLU A 65 -10.09 -6.42 -0.16
N VAL A 66 -9.48 -6.27 1.01
CA VAL A 66 -8.11 -6.68 1.33
C VAL A 66 -8.08 -7.73 2.45
N THR A 67 -8.22 -7.34 3.72
CA THR A 67 -7.95 -8.22 4.87
C THR A 67 -9.07 -9.24 5.12
N GLY A 68 -10.28 -8.99 4.62
CA GLY A 68 -11.41 -9.92 4.63
C GLY A 68 -11.32 -11.03 3.59
N ARG A 69 -10.39 -10.96 2.63
CA ARG A 69 -10.26 -11.95 1.55
C ARG A 69 -9.59 -13.24 2.01
N GLU A 70 -9.88 -14.32 1.30
CA GLU A 70 -9.36 -15.67 1.59
C GLU A 70 -7.84 -15.76 1.62
N ILE A 71 -7.13 -14.89 0.86
CA ILE A 71 -5.66 -14.86 0.87
C ILE A 71 -5.10 -14.56 2.28
N PHE A 72 -5.83 -13.82 3.12
CA PHE A 72 -5.45 -13.53 4.51
C PHE A 72 -5.75 -14.68 5.49
N ARG A 73 -6.32 -15.81 5.04
CA ARG A 73 -6.67 -16.93 5.91
C ARG A 73 -5.48 -17.40 6.75
N VAL A 74 -4.31 -17.56 6.13
CA VAL A 74 -3.09 -18.00 6.83
C VAL A 74 -2.67 -17.01 7.92
N LEU A 75 -2.71 -15.71 7.63
CA LEU A 75 -2.45 -14.67 8.63
C LEU A 75 -3.49 -14.69 9.77
N LYS A 76 -4.77 -14.89 9.45
CA LYS A 76 -5.84 -15.03 10.46
C LYS A 76 -5.62 -16.24 11.36
N GLU A 77 -5.28 -17.38 10.79
CA GLU A 77 -4.98 -18.61 11.53
C GLU A 77 -3.75 -18.43 12.44
N ASN A 78 -2.71 -17.76 11.95
CA ASN A 78 -1.48 -17.52 12.71
C ASN A 78 -1.68 -16.59 13.91
N HIS A 79 -2.55 -15.58 13.80
CA HIS A 79 -2.78 -14.59 14.86
C HIS A 79 -4.03 -14.88 15.71
N GLY A 80 -4.94 -15.74 15.25
CA GLY A 80 -6.18 -16.08 15.94
C GLY A 80 -7.00 -14.84 16.32
N ALA A 81 -7.42 -14.76 17.58
CA ALA A 81 -8.17 -13.61 18.11
C ALA A 81 -7.40 -12.28 18.08
N GLY A 82 -6.07 -12.31 17.93
CA GLY A 82 -5.22 -11.11 17.85
C GLY A 82 -5.09 -10.53 16.44
N PHE A 83 -5.73 -11.13 15.43
CA PHE A 83 -5.59 -10.71 14.03
C PHE A 83 -6.03 -9.26 13.81
N ASP A 84 -7.20 -8.88 14.33
CA ASP A 84 -7.73 -7.53 14.11
C ASP A 84 -6.83 -6.46 14.74
N ASN A 85 -6.34 -6.69 15.96
CA ASN A 85 -5.37 -5.81 16.63
C ASN A 85 -4.06 -5.70 15.83
N PHE A 86 -3.55 -6.81 15.30
CA PHE A 86 -2.36 -6.82 14.46
C PHE A 86 -2.57 -6.00 13.18
N ILE A 87 -3.72 -6.15 12.53
CA ILE A 87 -4.05 -5.36 11.34
C ILE A 87 -4.16 -3.86 11.67
N GLU A 88 -4.81 -3.48 12.76
CA GLU A 88 -4.89 -2.08 13.20
C GLU A 88 -3.53 -1.48 13.55
N GLU A 89 -2.65 -2.27 14.17
CA GLU A 89 -1.29 -1.87 14.47
C GLU A 89 -0.47 -1.67 13.18
N LYS A 90 -0.55 -2.60 12.23
CA LYS A 90 0.31 -2.61 11.04
C LYS A 90 -0.22 -1.83 9.86
N ILE A 91 -1.53 -1.63 9.71
CA ILE A 91 -2.13 -0.99 8.54
C ILE A 91 -2.65 0.40 8.91
N CYS A 92 -2.34 1.39 8.08
CA CYS A 92 -2.89 2.74 8.12
C CYS A 92 -3.64 3.03 6.81
N PRO A 93 -4.96 3.29 6.84
CA PRO A 93 -5.67 3.80 5.67
C PRO A 93 -5.22 5.23 5.37
N LEU A 94 -4.83 5.48 4.11
CA LEU A 94 -4.57 6.81 3.60
C LEU A 94 -5.61 7.14 2.53
N VAL A 95 -6.49 8.10 2.82
CA VAL A 95 -7.52 8.50 1.86
C VAL A 95 -6.88 9.35 0.78
N GLY A 96 -6.96 8.89 -0.47
CA GLY A 96 -6.40 9.65 -1.58
C GLY A 96 -6.60 9.00 -2.94
N ASN A 97 -6.14 9.70 -3.97
CA ASN A 97 -6.31 9.32 -5.36
C ASN A 97 -5.05 9.68 -6.17
N ILE A 98 -4.39 8.66 -6.72
CA ILE A 98 -3.21 8.77 -7.61
C ILE A 98 -3.41 9.70 -8.81
N MET A 99 -4.66 9.92 -9.22
CA MET A 99 -5.00 10.78 -10.37
C MET A 99 -5.02 12.27 -10.01
N LYS A 100 -4.89 12.61 -8.72
CA LYS A 100 -4.84 13.98 -8.23
C LYS A 100 -3.41 14.32 -7.84
N GLU A 101 -3.03 15.58 -8.05
CA GLU A 101 -1.79 16.13 -7.51
C GLU A 101 -1.69 15.85 -6.00
N ASN A 102 -0.51 15.45 -5.53
CA ASN A 102 -0.26 15.10 -4.13
C ASN A 102 -1.23 14.05 -3.56
N PHE A 103 -1.73 13.15 -4.40
CA PHE A 103 -2.77 12.17 -4.07
C PHE A 103 -4.11 12.79 -3.62
N GLY A 104 -4.31 14.09 -3.81
CA GLY A 104 -5.44 14.83 -3.25
C GLY A 104 -5.32 15.09 -1.75
N LEU A 105 -4.13 14.92 -1.17
CA LEU A 105 -3.79 15.31 0.21
C LEU A 105 -3.38 16.78 0.24
N ASP A 106 -3.54 17.42 1.40
CA ASP A 106 -2.98 18.75 1.60
C ASP A 106 -1.44 18.69 1.75
N ASN A 107 -0.77 19.82 1.49
CA ASN A 107 0.70 19.89 1.50
C ASN A 107 1.32 19.65 2.89
N SER A 108 0.62 19.97 3.97
CA SER A 108 1.09 19.71 5.34
C SER A 108 0.97 18.23 5.69
N GLN A 109 -0.15 17.59 5.36
CA GLN A 109 -0.34 16.15 5.47
C GLN A 109 0.71 15.39 4.67
N LEU A 110 0.92 15.77 3.40
CA LEU A 110 1.90 15.13 2.55
C LEU A 110 3.31 15.25 3.15
N LYS A 111 3.71 16.43 3.65
CA LYS A 111 5.02 16.63 4.28
C LYS A 111 5.22 15.79 5.54
N GLU A 112 4.18 15.59 6.34
CA GLU A 112 4.26 14.71 7.51
C GLU A 112 4.39 13.25 7.07
N PHE A 113 3.55 12.78 6.15
CA PHE A 113 3.62 11.40 5.65
C PHE A 113 4.94 11.08 4.97
N SER A 114 5.49 12.01 4.18
CA SER A 114 6.77 11.81 3.49
C SER A 114 7.96 11.61 4.44
N LYS A 115 7.89 12.10 5.68
CA LYS A 115 8.93 11.85 6.69
C LYS A 115 8.88 10.45 7.27
N ASP A 116 7.68 9.87 7.32
CA ASP A 116 7.43 8.57 7.93
C ASP A 116 7.53 7.41 6.95
N ILE A 117 7.50 7.65 5.63
CA ILE A 117 7.55 6.62 4.58
C ILE A 117 8.99 6.36 4.15
N ASP A 118 9.43 5.10 4.25
CA ASP A 118 10.74 4.67 3.74
C ASP A 118 10.67 4.14 2.31
N ILE A 119 9.55 3.49 1.94
CA ILE A 119 9.40 2.74 0.69
C ILE A 119 8.06 3.05 0.06
N ILE A 120 8.06 3.29 -1.26
CA ILE A 120 6.83 3.43 -2.05
C ILE A 120 6.73 2.26 -3.03
N ILE A 121 5.64 1.49 -2.94
CA ILE A 121 5.29 0.45 -3.90
C ILE A 121 4.06 0.93 -4.68
N ASN A 122 4.30 1.34 -5.93
CA ASN A 122 3.22 1.77 -6.81
C ASN A 122 2.68 0.60 -7.64
N GLY A 123 1.57 0.02 -7.16
CA GLY A 123 0.84 -1.05 -7.87
C GLY A 123 -0.47 -0.59 -8.49
N ALA A 124 -0.85 0.68 -8.31
CA ALA A 124 -2.09 1.19 -8.86
C ALA A 124 -1.99 1.42 -10.37
N ALA A 125 -2.81 0.69 -11.10
CA ALA A 125 -3.03 0.88 -12.53
C ALA A 125 -4.51 0.66 -12.83
N THR A 126 -5.02 1.30 -13.89
CA THR A 126 -6.27 0.82 -14.50
C THR A 126 -5.97 -0.47 -15.26
N THR A 127 -6.71 -1.53 -14.94
CA THR A 127 -6.65 -2.81 -15.68
C THR A 127 -7.83 -2.97 -16.63
N ASN A 128 -8.61 -1.90 -16.83
CA ASN A 128 -9.66 -1.88 -17.82
C ASN A 128 -9.05 -1.66 -19.21
N PHE A 129 -9.04 -2.71 -20.03
CA PHE A 129 -8.46 -2.69 -21.38
C PHE A 129 -9.24 -1.81 -22.37
N PHE A 130 -10.44 -1.36 -22.00
CA PHE A 130 -11.27 -0.45 -22.79
C PHE A 130 -11.36 0.95 -22.20
N GLU A 131 -10.53 1.26 -21.20
CA GLU A 131 -10.49 2.60 -20.61
C GLU A 131 -10.03 3.62 -21.66
N ARG A 132 -10.54 4.86 -21.57
CA ARG A 132 -10.05 5.92 -22.44
C ARG A 132 -8.55 6.16 -22.21
N TYR A 133 -7.85 6.45 -23.30
CA TYR A 133 -6.40 6.60 -23.33
C TYR A 133 -5.87 7.70 -22.39
N ASP A 134 -6.65 8.77 -22.19
CA ASP A 134 -6.33 9.88 -21.28
C ASP A 134 -6.31 9.45 -19.80
N VAL A 135 -7.25 8.59 -19.38
CA VAL A 135 -7.29 8.01 -18.03
C VAL A 135 -6.10 7.09 -17.81
N PHE A 136 -5.72 6.30 -18.83
CA PHE A 136 -4.55 5.43 -18.76
C PHE A 136 -3.24 6.22 -18.59
N ILE A 137 -3.06 7.29 -19.37
CA ILE A 137 -1.89 8.17 -19.28
C ILE A 137 -1.83 8.86 -17.93
N ALA A 138 -2.93 9.43 -17.43
CA ALA A 138 -2.92 10.13 -16.16
C ALA A 138 -2.56 9.18 -14.99
N CYS A 139 -2.98 7.91 -15.03
CA CYS A 139 -2.59 6.92 -14.03
C CYS A 139 -1.08 6.63 -14.02
N ARG A 140 -0.45 6.61 -15.20
CA ARG A 140 1.00 6.39 -15.36
C ARG A 140 1.86 7.63 -15.10
N VAL A 141 1.51 8.78 -15.66
CA VAL A 141 2.36 9.99 -15.63
C VAL A 141 2.42 10.60 -14.24
N PHE A 142 1.31 10.68 -13.50
CA PHE A 142 1.31 11.24 -12.15
C PHE A 142 2.09 10.38 -11.14
N THR A 143 2.27 9.08 -11.41
CA THR A 143 3.19 8.24 -10.63
C THR A 143 4.64 8.70 -10.77
N TYR A 144 5.09 9.06 -11.97
CA TYR A 144 6.50 9.43 -12.22
C TYR A 144 6.89 10.74 -11.52
N SER A 145 5.97 11.70 -11.39
CA SER A 145 6.21 12.97 -10.70
C SER A 145 6.54 12.84 -9.21
N LEU A 146 6.22 11.70 -8.58
CA LEU A 146 6.55 11.44 -7.17
C LEU A 146 7.98 10.93 -6.97
N GLN A 147 8.64 10.43 -8.03
CA GLN A 147 10.04 10.02 -7.95
C GLN A 147 11.01 11.21 -8.05
N PHE A 148 10.57 12.34 -8.62
CA PHE A 148 11.42 13.51 -8.90
C PHE A 148 11.15 14.73 -8.02
N SER A 149 10.16 14.70 -7.13
CA SER A 149 9.85 15.81 -6.22
C SER A 149 10.67 15.79 -4.91
N ASN A 150 11.68 14.93 -4.83
CA ASN A 150 12.64 14.83 -3.73
C ASN A 150 14.07 15.27 -4.11
N GLU A 151 14.22 16.04 -5.19
CA GLU A 151 15.46 16.82 -5.47
C GLU A 151 15.34 18.27 -4.98
#